data_AF-H2Y332-F1
#
_entry.id   AF-H2Y332-F1
#
_cell.length_a   1.000
_cell.length_b   1.000
_cell.length_c   1.000
_cell.angle_alpha   90.00
_cell.angle_beta   90.00
_cell.angle_gamma   90.00
#
_symmetry.space_group_name_H-M   'P 1'
#
loop_
_entity.id
_entity.type
_entity.pdbx_description
1 polymer ?
#
loop_
_entity_poly.entity_id
_entity_poly.type
_entity_poly.pdbx_seq_one_letter_code
_entity_poly.pdbx_strand_id
1 'polypeptide(L)'
;MRAMVSPEQTCSFYSMIAAEQRLKDAGYGEKTMLYQPEDDNEEEHQLKVDEEVLNAPWNTTRAFLSAIKGKCLLQVTGPADPTGCGEGFSYVKVPMKPQQSKQAESAPAPPKKLVTGTDADLRRLSLSNAKQLLKKFGVPDEEIRKLSRWEVIDVVRTMSTEQARAGEGGMSKFARGTRFSVAEHQEKYKEECQRIFDLQNK
;
A
#
# COMPACT_ATOMS: atom_id res chain seq x y z
N MET A 1 -25.64 -15.21 -37.67
CA MET A 1 -24.17 -15.35 -37.67
C MET A 1 -23.44 -14.14 -37.09
N ARG A 2 -23.68 -12.90 -37.54
CA ARG A 2 -22.97 -11.69 -37.03
C ARG A 2 -23.17 -11.35 -35.54
N ALA A 3 -24.17 -11.93 -34.87
CA ALA A 3 -24.43 -11.71 -33.44
C ALA A 3 -23.74 -12.75 -32.52
N MET A 4 -23.08 -13.78 -33.08
CA MET A 4 -22.47 -14.84 -32.27
C MET A 4 -21.06 -14.50 -31.79
N VAL A 5 -20.30 -13.75 -32.59
CA VAL A 5 -18.92 -13.35 -32.28
C VAL A 5 -18.75 -11.90 -32.72
N SER A 6 -18.34 -11.05 -31.78
CA SER A 6 -18.00 -9.66 -32.09
C SER A 6 -16.52 -9.53 -32.45
N PRO A 7 -16.14 -8.54 -33.29
CA PRO A 7 -14.73 -8.28 -33.60
C PRO A 7 -13.87 -8.07 -32.35
N GLU A 8 -14.41 -7.43 -31.32
CA GLU A 8 -13.70 -7.14 -30.05
C GLU A 8 -13.34 -8.43 -29.31
N GLN A 9 -14.25 -9.41 -29.28
CA GLN A 9 -13.98 -10.73 -28.69
C GLN A 9 -12.84 -11.44 -29.43
N THR A 10 -12.80 -11.32 -30.76
CA THR A 10 -11.70 -11.87 -31.57
C THR A 10 -10.38 -11.18 -31.25
N CYS A 11 -10.36 -9.85 -31.13
CA CYS A 11 -9.16 -9.11 -30.74
C CYS A 11 -8.65 -9.50 -29.35
N SER A 12 -9.54 -9.67 -28.37
CA SER A 12 -9.15 -10.14 -27.03
C SER A 12 -8.50 -11.53 -27.08
N PHE A 13 -9.08 -12.45 -27.86
CA PHE A 13 -8.53 -13.79 -28.04
C PHE A 13 -7.15 -13.75 -28.73
N TYR A 14 -6.99 -12.94 -29.78
CA TYR A 14 -5.71 -12.77 -30.46
C TYR A 14 -4.62 -12.15 -29.57
N SER A 15 -4.98 -11.20 -28.71
CA SER A 15 -4.05 -10.64 -27.73
C SER A 15 -3.58 -11.70 -26.73
N MET A 16 -4.47 -12.60 -26.31
CA MET A 16 -4.17 -13.68 -25.37
C MET A 16 -3.16 -14.67 -25.98
N ILE A 17 -3.48 -15.25 -27.14
CA ILE A 17 -2.61 -16.24 -27.78
C ILE A 17 -1.24 -15.66 -28.16
N ALA A 18 -1.18 -14.39 -28.55
CA ALA A 18 0.09 -13.74 -28.90
C ALA A 18 0.97 -13.53 -27.67
N ALA A 19 0.38 -13.17 -26.52
CA ALA A 19 1.12 -13.05 -25.26
C ALA A 19 1.55 -14.41 -24.71
N GLU A 20 0.68 -15.42 -24.79
CA GLU A 20 1.01 -16.79 -24.41
C GLU A 20 2.22 -17.32 -25.20
N GLN A 21 2.25 -17.10 -26.52
CA GLN A 21 3.39 -17.49 -27.34
C GLN A 21 4.67 -16.78 -26.92
N ARG A 22 4.64 -15.46 -26.70
CA ARG A 22 5.81 -14.71 -26.23
C ARG A 22 6.35 -15.21 -24.89
N LEU A 23 5.45 -15.54 -23.96
CA LEU A 23 5.84 -16.11 -22.68
C LEU A 23 6.44 -17.52 -22.85
N LYS A 24 5.92 -18.34 -23.77
CA LYS A 24 6.49 -19.66 -24.10
C LYS A 24 7.90 -19.51 -24.67
N ASP A 25 8.10 -18.54 -25.55
CA ASP A 25 9.40 -18.21 -26.14
C ASP A 25 10.40 -17.69 -25.07
N ALA A 26 9.92 -17.00 -24.05
CA ALA A 26 10.70 -16.58 -22.88
C ALA A 26 10.99 -17.71 -21.87
N GLY A 27 10.52 -18.94 -22.13
CA GLY A 27 10.78 -20.12 -21.31
C GLY A 27 9.76 -20.35 -20.19
N TYR A 28 8.69 -19.56 -20.13
CA TYR A 28 7.59 -19.80 -19.19
C TYR A 28 6.71 -20.94 -19.74
N GLY A 29 6.53 -22.01 -18.94
CA GLY A 29 5.65 -23.12 -19.29
C GLY A 29 4.19 -22.82 -18.98
N GLU A 30 3.26 -23.59 -19.57
CA GLU A 30 1.80 -23.44 -19.34
C GLU A 30 1.42 -23.50 -17.85
N LYS A 31 2.16 -24.26 -17.03
CA LYS A 31 1.97 -24.35 -15.57
C LYS A 31 2.28 -23.04 -14.83
N THR A 32 3.19 -22.23 -15.34
CA THR A 32 3.55 -20.93 -14.76
C THR A 32 2.59 -19.84 -15.21
N MET A 33 2.00 -19.97 -16.40
CA MET A 33 1.08 -18.98 -16.96
C MET A 33 -0.37 -19.11 -16.53
N LEU A 34 -0.82 -20.36 -16.35
CA LEU A 34 -2.22 -20.69 -16.05
C LEU A 34 -2.40 -21.13 -14.60
N TYR A 35 -1.54 -20.68 -13.68
CA TYR A 35 -1.77 -20.93 -12.26
C TYR A 35 -3.04 -20.19 -11.82
N GLN A 36 -4.17 -20.89 -11.94
CA GLN A 36 -5.45 -20.50 -11.38
C GLN A 36 -5.46 -21.04 -9.96
N PRO A 37 -5.47 -20.18 -8.94
CA PRO A 37 -5.60 -20.67 -7.58
C PRO A 37 -7.01 -21.25 -7.42
N GLU A 38 -7.06 -22.53 -7.06
CA GLU A 38 -8.25 -23.16 -6.45
C GLU A 38 -8.53 -22.58 -5.05
N ASP A 39 -7.58 -21.81 -4.49
CA ASP A 39 -7.67 -21.21 -3.15
C ASP A 39 -7.93 -19.70 -3.19
N ASP A 40 -8.87 -19.24 -2.36
CA ASP A 40 -9.35 -17.86 -2.17
C ASP A 40 -8.27 -16.83 -1.74
N ASN A 41 -6.97 -17.19 -1.73
CA ASN A 41 -5.89 -16.33 -1.25
C ASN A 41 -5.10 -15.69 -2.41
N GLU A 42 -5.74 -14.77 -3.14
CA GLU A 42 -5.19 -14.05 -4.30
C GLU A 42 -3.91 -13.23 -4.00
N GLU A 43 -3.61 -12.90 -2.74
CA GLU A 43 -2.48 -12.05 -2.34
C GLU A 43 -1.14 -12.80 -2.27
N GLU A 44 -1.13 -14.05 -1.79
CA GLU A 44 0.09 -14.87 -1.76
C GLU A 44 0.49 -15.32 -3.18
N HIS A 45 -0.50 -15.39 -4.07
CA HIS A 45 -0.32 -15.76 -5.46
C HIS A 45 0.47 -14.71 -6.25
N GLN A 46 0.14 -13.42 -6.09
CA GLN A 46 0.85 -12.35 -6.80
C GLN A 46 2.34 -12.24 -6.42
N LEU A 47 2.73 -12.77 -5.26
CA LEU A 47 4.12 -12.83 -4.80
C LEU A 47 4.89 -14.05 -5.34
N LYS A 48 4.18 -15.08 -5.82
CA LYS A 48 4.76 -16.31 -6.38
C LYS A 48 4.75 -16.34 -7.91
N VAL A 49 4.02 -15.41 -8.52
CA VAL A 49 3.96 -15.23 -9.97
C VAL A 49 5.14 -14.37 -10.39
N ASP A 50 5.87 -14.83 -11.40
CA ASP A 50 7.01 -14.09 -11.96
C ASP A 50 6.55 -12.74 -12.54
N GLU A 51 7.42 -11.73 -12.44
CA GLU A 51 7.15 -10.36 -12.89
C GLU A 51 6.69 -10.31 -14.35
N GLU A 52 7.29 -11.12 -15.22
CA GLU A 52 6.92 -11.21 -16.64
C GLU A 52 5.50 -11.76 -16.85
N VAL A 53 5.03 -12.65 -15.98
CA VAL A 53 3.67 -13.19 -16.06
C VAL A 53 2.65 -12.16 -15.55
N LEU A 54 3.01 -11.30 -14.61
CA LEU A 54 2.16 -10.18 -14.18
C LEU A 54 1.90 -9.19 -15.33
N ASN A 55 2.83 -9.08 -16.28
CA ASN A 55 2.73 -8.21 -17.45
C ASN A 55 1.79 -8.74 -18.53
N ALA A 56 1.32 -9.97 -18.39
CA ALA A 56 0.42 -10.59 -19.34
C ALA A 56 -0.93 -9.83 -19.43
N PRO A 57 -1.53 -9.74 -20.63
CA PRO A 57 -2.73 -8.93 -20.86
C PRO A 57 -3.94 -9.38 -20.04
N TRP A 58 -4.06 -10.68 -19.71
CA TRP A 58 -5.15 -11.18 -18.86
C TRP A 58 -5.03 -10.75 -17.41
N ASN A 59 -3.81 -10.52 -16.91
CA ASN A 59 -3.56 -10.05 -15.54
C ASN A 59 -3.77 -8.54 -15.45
N THR A 60 -3.13 -7.78 -16.35
CA THR A 60 -3.18 -6.31 -16.36
C THR A 60 -4.60 -5.79 -16.61
N THR A 61 -5.33 -6.33 -17.59
CA THR A 61 -6.71 -5.92 -17.88
C THR A 61 -7.68 -6.30 -16.75
N ARG A 62 -7.53 -7.47 -16.14
CA ARG A 62 -8.35 -7.90 -14.98
C ARG A 62 -8.11 -7.01 -13.77
N ALA A 63 -6.87 -6.64 -13.50
CA ALA A 63 -6.51 -5.69 -12.43
C ALA A 63 -7.14 -4.32 -12.68
N PHE A 64 -6.97 -3.77 -13.89
CA PHE A 64 -7.53 -2.47 -14.26
C PHE A 64 -9.06 -2.42 -14.17
N LEU A 65 -9.75 -3.43 -14.71
CA LEU A 65 -11.22 -3.53 -14.61
C LEU A 65 -11.71 -3.67 -13.16
N SER A 66 -10.94 -4.34 -12.31
CA SER A 66 -11.27 -4.46 -10.88
C SER A 66 -11.07 -3.13 -10.15
N ALA A 67 -10.06 -2.35 -10.55
CA ALA A 67 -9.78 -1.03 -10.01
C ALA A 67 -10.85 0.01 -10.43
N ILE A 68 -11.29 0.00 -11.69
CA ILE A 68 -12.41 0.85 -12.16
C ILE A 68 -13.68 0.59 -11.34
N LYS A 69 -13.94 -0.68 -10.98
CA LYS A 69 -15.08 -1.07 -10.16
C LYS A 69 -14.91 -0.74 -8.66
N GLY A 70 -13.78 -0.13 -8.27
CA GLY A 70 -13.48 0.21 -6.88
C GLY A 70 -13.21 -0.98 -5.97
N LYS A 71 -12.96 -2.18 -6.52
CA LYS A 71 -12.70 -3.39 -5.73
C LYS A 71 -11.26 -3.47 -5.22
N CYS A 72 -10.32 -2.83 -5.93
CA CYS A 72 -8.91 -2.80 -5.59
C CYS A 72 -8.26 -1.50 -6.06
N LEU A 73 -7.03 -1.27 -5.63
CA LEU A 73 -6.15 -0.24 -6.16
C LEU A 73 -5.13 -0.88 -7.11
N LEU A 74 -4.38 -0.06 -7.84
CA LEU A 74 -3.30 -0.51 -8.71
C LEU A 74 -1.94 -0.20 -8.07
N GLN A 75 -0.95 -1.05 -8.34
CA GLN A 75 0.44 -0.74 -8.05
C GLN A 75 0.98 0.18 -9.15
N VAL A 76 0.70 1.48 -9.03
CA VAL A 76 1.02 2.49 -10.05
C VAL A 76 2.50 2.43 -10.48
N THR A 77 3.39 2.29 -9.50
CA THR A 77 4.83 2.14 -9.67
C THR A 77 5.24 0.71 -9.30
N GLY A 78 5.57 -0.10 -10.30
CA GLY A 78 5.82 -1.52 -10.11
C GLY A 78 6.45 -2.19 -11.33
N PRO A 79 6.68 -3.51 -11.25
CA PRO A 79 7.35 -4.27 -12.30
C PRO A 79 6.54 -4.37 -13.60
N ALA A 80 5.23 -4.07 -13.53
CA ALA A 80 4.35 -4.08 -14.71
C ALA A 80 4.28 -2.76 -15.47
N ASP A 81 5.27 -1.89 -15.27
CA ASP A 81 5.42 -0.68 -16.07
C ASP A 81 5.99 -1.05 -17.45
N PRO A 82 5.23 -0.87 -18.55
CA PRO A 82 5.70 -1.21 -19.89
C PRO A 82 6.84 -0.30 -20.37
N THR A 83 7.07 0.85 -19.73
CA THR A 83 8.14 1.80 -20.09
C THR A 83 9.47 1.45 -19.44
N GLY A 84 9.46 0.75 -18.30
CA GLY A 84 10.66 0.41 -17.52
C GLY A 84 11.40 1.61 -16.91
N CYS A 85 10.91 2.83 -17.10
CA CYS A 85 11.53 4.07 -16.62
C CYS A 85 10.62 4.89 -15.69
N GLY A 86 9.43 4.40 -15.32
CA GLY A 86 8.51 5.08 -14.42
C GLY A 86 7.64 6.14 -15.11
N GLU A 87 7.51 6.06 -16.43
CA GLU A 87 6.64 6.93 -17.26
C GLU A 87 5.31 6.23 -17.63
N GLY A 88 5.17 4.95 -17.28
CA GLY A 88 3.97 4.16 -17.50
C GLY A 88 3.31 3.72 -16.19
N PHE A 89 2.10 3.22 -16.32
CA PHE A 89 1.34 2.65 -15.21
C PHE A 89 1.56 1.14 -15.12
N SER A 90 1.87 0.67 -13.92
CA SER A 90 1.89 -0.76 -13.62
C SER A 90 0.49 -1.24 -13.19
N TYR A 91 -0.06 -2.22 -13.90
CA TYR A 91 -1.41 -2.76 -13.64
C TYR A 91 -1.37 -4.05 -12.82
N VAL A 92 -0.90 -3.94 -11.57
CA VAL A 92 -0.93 -5.03 -10.58
C VAL A 92 -1.92 -4.69 -9.46
N LYS A 93 -2.64 -5.68 -8.94
CA LYS A 93 -3.73 -5.48 -7.99
C LYS A 93 -3.20 -5.29 -6.56
N VAL A 94 -3.52 -4.14 -5.95
CA VAL A 94 -3.18 -3.83 -4.55
C VAL A 94 -4.46 -3.76 -3.69
N PRO A 95 -4.47 -4.33 -2.47
CA PRO A 95 -5.61 -4.20 -1.57
C PRO A 95 -5.86 -2.75 -1.17
N MET A 96 -7.13 -2.40 -0.92
CA MET A 96 -7.50 -1.04 -0.49
C MET A 96 -6.97 -0.68 0.89
N LYS A 97 -6.75 -1.68 1.74
CA LYS A 97 -6.20 -1.47 3.08
C LYS A 97 -4.68 -1.39 2.97
N PRO A 98 -4.05 -0.37 3.57
CA PRO A 98 -2.60 -0.31 3.62
C PRO A 98 -2.07 -1.54 4.35
N GLN A 99 -1.38 -2.41 3.60
CA GLN A 99 -0.60 -3.48 4.21
C GLN A 99 0.62 -2.84 4.89
N GLN A 100 1.01 -3.38 6.05
CA GLN A 100 2.28 -2.98 6.65
C GLN A 100 3.37 -3.41 5.68
N SER A 101 4.01 -2.44 5.03
CA SER A 101 5.10 -2.67 4.10
C SER A 101 6.18 -3.51 4.79
N LYS A 102 6.40 -4.73 4.30
CA LYS A 102 7.54 -5.58 4.66
C LYS A 102 8.90 -4.95 4.26
N GLN A 103 8.91 -3.84 3.52
CA GLN A 103 10.12 -3.05 3.28
C GLN A 103 10.75 -2.45 4.57
N ALA A 104 10.07 -2.52 5.72
CA ALA A 104 10.67 -2.22 7.02
C ALA A 104 11.36 -3.44 7.69
N GLU A 105 11.47 -4.59 7.03
CA GLU A 105 12.15 -5.79 7.58
C GLU A 105 13.68 -5.78 7.36
N SER A 106 14.25 -4.79 6.66
CA SER A 106 15.71 -4.59 6.59
C SER A 106 16.27 -3.76 7.75
N ALA A 107 15.43 -3.30 8.68
CA ALA A 107 15.84 -2.74 9.96
C ALA A 107 15.60 -3.78 11.07
N PRO A 108 16.51 -3.91 12.06
CA PRO A 108 16.40 -4.94 13.09
C PRO A 108 15.03 -4.87 13.78
N ALA A 109 14.33 -6.00 13.77
CA ALA A 109 12.97 -6.14 14.26
C ALA A 109 12.80 -5.51 15.67
N PRO A 110 11.91 -4.52 15.84
CA PRO A 110 11.60 -4.04 17.19
C PRO A 110 10.89 -5.16 17.99
N PRO A 111 11.16 -5.25 19.31
CA PRO A 111 10.70 -6.34 20.16
C PRO A 111 9.16 -6.45 20.23
N LYS A 112 8.71 -7.66 20.56
CA LYS A 112 7.31 -8.14 20.52
C LYS A 112 6.32 -7.16 21.18
N LYS A 113 5.27 -6.81 20.43
CA LYS A 113 4.23 -5.83 20.77
C LYS A 113 3.35 -6.30 21.93
N LEU A 114 3.27 -5.51 23.01
CA LEU A 114 2.18 -5.57 23.99
C LEU A 114 1.00 -4.64 23.62
N VAL A 115 -0.11 -4.91 24.28
CA VAL A 115 -1.49 -4.39 24.17
C VAL A 115 -1.66 -3.07 23.39
N THR A 116 -2.41 -3.15 22.28
CA THR A 116 -2.82 -2.03 21.41
C THR A 116 -1.70 -1.22 20.73
N GLY A 117 -0.51 -1.80 20.58
CA GLY A 117 0.46 -1.33 19.58
C GLY A 117 1.33 -0.14 19.98
N THR A 118 1.65 -0.01 21.27
CA THR A 118 2.69 0.89 21.82
C THR A 118 3.44 0.19 22.94
N ASP A 119 4.73 0.47 23.09
CA ASP A 119 5.61 -0.15 24.11
C ASP A 119 5.32 0.38 25.53
N ALA A 120 4.73 1.57 25.64
CA ALA A 120 4.33 2.18 26.91
C ALA A 120 2.82 2.50 26.95
N ASP A 121 2.14 2.07 28.03
CA ASP A 121 0.73 2.38 28.26
C ASP A 121 0.57 3.84 28.71
N LEU A 122 0.13 4.69 27.79
CA LEU A 122 -0.16 6.10 28.03
C LEU A 122 -1.23 6.32 29.13
N ARG A 123 -2.09 5.34 29.43
CA ARG A 123 -3.08 5.45 30.52
C ARG A 123 -2.45 5.32 31.90
N ARG A 124 -1.31 4.62 32.00
CA ARG A 124 -0.51 4.47 33.22
C ARG A 124 0.41 5.67 33.46
N LEU A 125 0.53 6.58 32.49
CA LEU A 125 1.33 7.79 32.63
C LEU A 125 0.66 8.79 33.59
N SER A 126 1.42 9.31 34.55
CA SER A 126 0.94 10.35 35.46
C SER A 126 0.65 11.65 34.71
N LEU A 127 -0.32 12.43 35.19
CA LEU A 127 -0.63 13.76 34.63
C LEU A 127 0.61 14.67 34.61
N SER A 128 1.45 14.60 35.64
CA SER A 128 2.69 15.39 35.72
C SER A 128 3.67 15.03 34.60
N ASN A 129 3.92 13.73 34.39
CA ASN A 129 4.85 13.26 33.37
C ASN A 129 4.31 13.54 31.95
N ALA A 130 3.00 13.43 31.74
CA ALA A 130 2.37 13.77 30.46
C ALA A 130 2.53 15.26 30.11
N LYS A 131 2.35 16.15 31.10
CA LYS A 131 2.57 17.60 30.93
C LYS A 131 4.04 17.93 30.64
N GLN A 132 4.99 17.24 31.28
CA GLN A 132 6.41 17.39 30.97
C GLN A 132 6.75 16.96 29.54
N LEU A 133 6.11 15.89 29.04
CA LEU A 133 6.27 15.49 27.65
C LEU A 133 5.73 16.55 26.69
N LEU A 134 4.54 17.09 26.93
CA LEU A 134 3.98 18.18 26.11
C LEU A 134 4.87 19.43 26.07
N LYS A 135 5.48 19.80 27.21
CA LYS A 135 6.49 20.87 27.25
C LYS A 135 7.71 20.55 26.39
N LYS A 136 8.17 19.29 26.41
CA LYS A 136 9.29 18.84 25.58
C LYS A 136 8.94 18.83 24.08
N PHE A 137 7.66 18.63 23.74
CA PHE A 137 7.13 18.78 22.38
C PHE A 137 6.92 20.26 21.96
N GLY A 138 7.16 21.23 22.85
CA GLY A 138 7.03 22.65 22.55
C GLY A 138 5.63 23.23 22.73
N VAL A 139 4.70 22.51 23.37
CA VAL A 139 3.33 23.02 23.62
C VAL A 139 3.35 24.07 24.74
N PRO A 140 2.76 25.27 24.55
CA PRO A 140 2.70 26.32 25.57
C PRO A 140 1.97 25.87 26.85
N ASP A 141 2.48 26.33 28.00
CA ASP A 141 1.93 26.00 29.32
C ASP A 141 0.46 26.43 29.50
N GLU A 142 0.02 27.47 28.79
CA GLU A 142 -1.37 27.93 28.83
C GLU A 142 -2.34 26.93 28.18
N GLU A 143 -1.92 26.28 27.10
CA GLU A 143 -2.73 25.27 26.41
C GLU A 143 -2.78 23.99 27.25
N ILE A 144 -1.65 23.60 27.83
CA ILE A 144 -1.55 22.41 28.71
C ILE A 144 -2.47 22.51 29.94
N ARG A 145 -2.74 23.72 30.45
CA ARG A 145 -3.64 23.94 31.60
C ARG A 145 -5.12 23.80 31.24
N LYS A 146 -5.52 24.11 30.01
CA LYS A 146 -6.91 24.06 29.55
C LYS A 146 -7.38 22.64 29.25
N LEU A 147 -6.44 21.73 28.98
CA LEU A 147 -6.72 20.35 28.59
C LEU A 147 -7.02 19.45 29.80
N SER A 148 -8.05 18.62 29.66
CA SER A 148 -8.36 17.51 30.56
C SER A 148 -7.30 16.42 30.49
N ARG A 149 -7.31 15.49 31.48
CA ARG A 149 -6.40 14.34 31.47
C ARG A 149 -6.48 13.53 30.16
N TRP A 150 -7.68 13.35 29.62
CA TRP A 150 -7.89 12.58 28.39
C TRP A 150 -7.32 13.31 27.18
N GLU A 151 -7.54 14.62 27.08
CA GLU A 151 -7.01 15.45 26.00
C GLU A 151 -5.49 15.55 26.05
N VAL A 152 -4.89 15.69 27.25
CA VAL A 152 -3.42 15.66 27.41
C VAL A 152 -2.83 14.36 26.88
N ILE A 153 -3.44 13.22 27.20
CA ILE A 153 -2.97 11.91 26.72
C ILE A 153 -3.18 11.77 25.20
N ASP A 154 -4.27 12.30 24.66
CA ASP A 154 -4.55 12.27 23.23
C ASP A 154 -3.54 13.12 22.44
N VAL A 155 -3.24 14.33 22.92
CA VAL A 155 -2.22 15.21 22.31
C VAL A 155 -0.83 14.57 22.38
N VAL A 156 -0.43 13.99 23.53
CA VAL A 156 0.85 13.26 23.63
C VAL A 156 0.92 12.13 22.62
N ARG A 157 -0.18 11.39 22.42
CA ARG A 157 -0.26 10.30 21.44
C ARG A 157 -0.10 10.80 20.01
N THR A 158 -0.82 11.86 19.63
CA THR A 158 -0.76 12.46 18.30
C THR A 158 0.63 13.00 18.01
N MET A 159 1.21 13.79 18.92
CA MET A 159 2.56 14.35 18.79
C MET A 159 3.64 13.28 18.75
N SER A 160 3.50 12.21 19.55
CA SER A 160 4.45 11.08 19.50
C SER A 160 4.38 10.31 18.18
N THR A 161 3.18 10.13 17.61
CA THR A 161 3.00 9.53 16.28
C THR A 161 3.55 10.43 15.18
N GLU A 162 3.39 11.75 15.28
CA GLU A 162 3.94 12.72 14.34
C GLU A 162 5.48 12.78 14.40
N GLN A 163 6.06 12.82 15.60
CA GLN A 163 7.52 12.82 15.78
C GLN A 163 8.16 11.50 15.31
N ALA A 164 7.45 10.38 15.45
CA ALA A 164 7.85 9.11 14.84
C ALA A 164 7.77 9.12 13.30
N ARG A 165 6.82 9.84 12.69
CA ARG A 165 6.77 10.06 11.23
C ARG A 165 7.92 10.93 10.74
N ALA A 166 8.35 11.92 11.54
CA ALA A 166 9.45 12.82 11.22
C ALA A 166 10.86 12.21 11.40
N GLY A 167 10.97 10.97 11.91
CA GLY A 167 12.26 10.28 12.08
C GLY A 167 13.08 10.73 13.29
N GLU A 168 12.53 11.56 14.18
CA GLU A 168 13.20 11.98 15.41
C GLU A 168 13.11 10.86 16.47
N GLY A 169 14.17 10.06 16.57
CA GLY A 169 14.25 8.80 17.33
C GLY A 169 14.11 8.86 18.86
N GLY A 170 13.63 9.96 19.44
CA GLY A 170 13.55 10.13 20.91
C GLY A 170 12.27 9.65 21.58
N MET A 171 11.15 9.52 20.85
CA MET A 171 9.81 9.36 21.43
C MET A 171 8.92 8.30 20.76
N SER A 172 9.51 7.39 20.00
CA SER A 172 8.79 6.34 19.27
C SER A 172 8.03 5.33 20.16
N LYS A 173 8.35 5.24 21.45
CA LYS A 173 7.71 4.31 22.41
C LYS A 173 6.21 4.54 22.63
N PHE A 174 5.73 5.76 22.38
CA PHE A 174 4.31 6.15 22.52
C PHE A 174 3.59 6.29 21.17
N ALA A 175 4.32 6.13 20.06
CA ALA A 175 3.75 6.18 18.73
C ALA A 175 2.96 4.90 18.46
N ARG A 176 1.67 5.03 18.15
CA ARG A 176 0.89 3.89 17.65
C ARG A 176 1.47 3.46 16.31
N GLY A 177 1.81 2.18 16.19
CA GLY A 177 2.30 1.60 14.94
C GLY A 177 1.39 1.97 13.77
N THR A 178 2.00 2.42 12.68
CA THR A 178 1.37 3.02 11.50
C THR A 178 0.26 2.12 10.96
N ARG A 179 -0.99 2.49 11.24
CA ARG A 179 -2.12 2.17 10.38
C ARG A 179 -2.35 3.45 9.59
N PHE A 180 -1.80 3.53 8.37
CA PHE A 180 -2.23 4.58 7.45
C PHE A 180 -3.75 4.54 7.40
N SER A 181 -4.39 5.71 7.48
CA SER A 181 -5.83 5.75 7.25
C SER A 181 -6.12 5.25 5.84
N VAL A 182 -7.25 4.57 5.64
CA VAL A 182 -7.69 4.20 4.29
C VAL A 182 -7.80 5.45 3.40
N ALA A 183 -8.18 6.60 3.98
CA ALA A 183 -8.23 7.88 3.29
C ALA A 183 -6.84 8.38 2.87
N GLU A 184 -5.86 8.38 3.78
CA GLU A 184 -4.46 8.76 3.47
C GLU A 184 -3.85 7.84 2.38
N HIS A 185 -4.17 6.54 2.42
CA HIS A 185 -3.69 5.59 1.42
C HIS A 185 -4.27 5.85 0.03
N GLN A 186 -5.58 6.17 -0.04
CA GLN A 186 -6.24 6.54 -1.29
C GLN A 186 -5.75 7.88 -1.84
N GLU A 187 -5.49 8.85 -0.97
CA GLU A 187 -4.95 10.15 -1.36
C GLU A 187 -3.57 10.00 -1.98
N LYS A 188 -2.65 9.28 -1.33
CA LYS A 188 -1.32 8.97 -1.88
C LYS A 188 -1.38 8.22 -3.21
N TYR A 189 -2.29 7.24 -3.32
CA TYR A 189 -2.50 6.53 -4.59
C TYR A 189 -2.94 7.49 -5.70
N LYS A 190 -3.82 8.44 -5.39
CA LYS A 190 -4.29 9.46 -6.34
C LYS A 190 -3.18 10.43 -6.73
N GLU A 191 -2.38 10.89 -5.77
CA GLU A 191 -1.22 11.76 -6.01
C GLU A 191 -0.22 11.10 -6.95
N GLU A 192 0.11 9.83 -6.72
CA GLU A 192 1.06 9.10 -7.57
C GLU A 192 0.51 8.86 -8.98
N CYS A 193 -0.78 8.52 -9.09
CA CYS A 193 -1.45 8.42 -10.39
C CYS A 193 -1.38 9.74 -11.17
N GLN A 194 -1.64 10.87 -10.51
CA GLN A 194 -1.60 12.18 -11.15
C GLN A 194 -0.17 12.56 -11.57
N ARG A 195 0.83 12.27 -10.72
CA ARG A 195 2.24 12.53 -11.01
C ARG A 195 2.70 11.83 -12.29
N ILE A 196 2.37 10.54 -12.45
CA ILE A 196 2.75 9.77 -13.64
C ILE A 196 1.95 10.22 -14.86
N PHE A 197 0.66 10.49 -14.69
CA PHE A 197 -0.17 11.02 -15.78
C PHE A 197 0.35 12.35 -16.33
N ASP A 198 0.72 13.28 -15.46
CA ASP A 198 1.26 14.58 -15.87
C ASP A 198 2.64 14.43 -16.53
N LEU A 199 3.46 13.48 -16.05
CA LEU A 199 4.75 13.16 -16.65
C LEU A 199 4.58 12.55 -18.05
N GLN A 200 3.64 11.64 -18.24
CA GLN A 200 3.36 10.98 -19.52
C GLN A 200 2.81 11.96 -20.58
N ASN A 201 2.10 13.01 -20.14
CA ASN A 201 1.54 14.04 -21.03
C ASN A 201 2.50 15.19 -21.35
N LYS A 202 3.69 15.21 -20.73
CA LYS A 202 4.69 16.26 -20.93
C LYS A 202 5.57 15.97 -22.13
#